data_AF-A0A0N5CT16-F1
#
_entry.id   AF-A0A0N5CT16-F1
#
_cell.length_a   1.000
_cell.length_b   1.000
_cell.length_c   1.000
_cell.angle_alpha   90.00
_cell.angle_beta   90.00
_cell.angle_gamma   90.00
#
_symmetry.space_group_name_H-M   'P 1'
#
loop_
_entity.id
_entity.type
_entity.pdbx_description
1 polymer ?
#
loop_
_entity_poly.entity_id
_entity_poly.type
_entity_poly.pdbx_seq_one_letter_code
_entity_poly.pdbx_strand_id
1 'polypeptide(L)'
;MILNMEWGAFGDNGCIDFLMTEFDREVDKRSINPGKHLFEKMISGMYLGELVRLVLTKLAKEKKLFNGGIELTSKYKRENPIVGPQGKKGPRGPPGPMGPAGPQGDKGPPGEEGPVGPRGPPGEKLPWNLERPIIAGIAVGALFACSLALIFFLLSATGVILGNAVEGEEE
;
A
#
# COMPACT_ATOMS: atom_id res chain seq x y z
N MET A 1 -25.88 -3.72 0.28
CA MET A 1 -25.16 -3.77 1.57
C MET A 1 -23.66 -3.82 1.26
N ILE A 2 -22.86 -2.92 1.83
CA ILE A 2 -21.40 -2.91 1.67
C ILE A 2 -20.80 -3.60 2.89
N LEU A 3 -19.92 -4.58 2.68
CA LEU A 3 -19.23 -5.33 3.74
C LEU A 3 -17.76 -4.92 3.78
N ASN A 4 -17.30 -4.51 4.96
CA ASN A 4 -15.88 -4.34 5.23
C ASN A 4 -15.33 -5.67 5.77
N MET A 5 -14.37 -6.26 5.06
CA MET A 5 -13.86 -7.59 5.38
C MET A 5 -12.77 -7.57 6.45
N GLU A 6 -12.09 -6.44 6.68
CA GLU A 6 -10.90 -6.36 7.55
C GLU A 6 -9.89 -7.49 7.26
N TRP A 7 -9.73 -7.84 5.98
CA TRP A 7 -8.98 -9.01 5.52
C TRP A 7 -7.47 -8.98 5.81
N GLY A 8 -6.95 -7.86 6.32
CA GLY A 8 -5.55 -7.75 6.75
C GLY A 8 -5.22 -8.73 7.87
N ALA A 9 -6.19 -9.06 8.72
CA ALA A 9 -6.08 -10.05 9.81
C ALA A 9 -6.19 -11.51 9.34
N PHE A 10 -6.31 -11.74 8.03
CA PHE A 10 -6.25 -13.10 7.49
C PHE A 10 -4.90 -13.73 7.86
N GLY A 11 -4.93 -14.96 8.36
CA GLY A 11 -3.73 -15.66 8.80
C GLY A 11 -3.35 -15.49 10.27
N ASP A 12 -3.93 -14.54 11.01
CA ASP A 12 -3.60 -14.33 12.45
C ASP A 12 -3.87 -15.57 13.33
N ASN A 13 -4.63 -16.53 12.84
CA ASN A 13 -4.91 -17.84 13.45
C ASN A 13 -3.93 -18.95 12.99
N GLY A 14 -2.88 -18.62 12.26
CA GLY A 14 -1.90 -19.55 11.72
C GLY A 14 -2.30 -20.24 10.42
N CYS A 15 -3.45 -19.90 9.81
CA CYS A 15 -3.92 -20.60 8.60
C CYS A 15 -3.04 -20.39 7.37
N ILE A 16 -2.15 -19.39 7.37
CA ILE A 16 -1.19 -19.11 6.29
C ILE A 16 0.27 -19.32 6.72
N ASP A 17 0.52 -19.96 7.87
CA ASP A 17 1.88 -20.15 8.40
C ASP A 17 2.80 -20.91 7.43
N PHE A 18 2.22 -21.76 6.58
CA PHE A 18 2.92 -22.51 5.54
C PHE A 18 3.44 -21.62 4.39
N LEU A 19 2.87 -20.43 4.20
CA LEU A 19 3.34 -19.43 3.21
C LEU A 19 4.36 -18.46 3.81
N MET A 20 4.36 -18.29 5.14
CA MET A 20 5.20 -17.30 5.81
C MET A 20 6.67 -17.71 5.85
N THR A 21 7.52 -16.90 5.24
CA THR A 21 8.97 -17.09 5.22
C THR A 21 9.63 -16.60 6.52
N GLU A 22 10.93 -16.86 6.66
CA GLU A 22 11.74 -16.29 7.75
C GLU A 22 11.71 -14.76 7.76
N PHE A 23 11.59 -14.13 6.59
CA PHE A 23 11.57 -12.67 6.47
C PHE A 23 10.24 -12.08 6.94
N ASP A 24 9.12 -12.71 6.62
CA ASP A 24 7.79 -12.29 7.06
C ASP A 24 7.68 -12.34 8.59
N ARG A 25 8.22 -13.40 9.18
CA ARG A 25 8.27 -13.57 10.65
C ARG A 25 9.17 -12.52 11.31
N GLU A 26 10.26 -12.13 10.66
CA GLU A 26 11.13 -11.07 11.17
C GLU A 26 10.48 -9.69 11.09
N VAL A 27 9.75 -9.41 10.01
CA VAL A 27 8.94 -8.19 9.86
C VAL A 27 7.85 -8.14 10.92
N ASP A 28 7.14 -9.25 11.15
CA ASP A 28 6.09 -9.34 12.16
C ASP A 28 6.61 -9.06 13.57
N LYS A 29 7.74 -9.68 13.96
CA LYS A 29 8.37 -9.46 15.28
C LYS A 29 8.77 -8.01 15.53
N ARG A 30 9.18 -7.29 14.47
CA ARG A 30 9.62 -5.88 14.54
C ARG A 30 8.49 -4.88 14.29
N SER A 31 7.29 -5.37 13.99
CA SER A 31 6.13 -4.53 13.77
C SER A 31 5.56 -4.01 15.10
N ILE A 32 4.66 -3.03 15.01
CA ILE A 32 3.95 -2.50 16.18
C ILE A 32 3.04 -3.57 16.82
N ASN A 33 2.53 -4.50 16.00
CA ASN A 33 1.50 -5.45 16.37
C ASN A 33 1.92 -6.90 16.03
N PRO A 34 2.88 -7.50 16.76
CA PRO A 34 3.31 -8.87 16.49
C PRO A 34 2.15 -9.88 16.53
N GLY A 35 2.12 -10.81 15.59
CA GLY A 35 1.07 -11.84 15.46
C GLY A 35 -0.29 -11.32 15.00
N LYS A 36 -0.36 -10.06 14.54
CA LYS A 36 -1.59 -9.45 14.02
C LYS A 36 -1.41 -8.90 12.61
N HIS A 37 -2.49 -8.86 11.85
CA HIS A 37 -2.49 -8.34 10.48
C HIS A 37 -1.44 -9.03 9.58
N LEU A 38 -1.30 -10.36 9.71
CA LEU A 38 -0.23 -11.10 9.04
C LEU A 38 -0.33 -11.02 7.52
N PHE A 39 -1.52 -11.12 6.95
CA PHE A 39 -1.73 -10.96 5.51
C PHE A 39 -1.41 -9.54 5.04
N GLU A 40 -1.78 -8.52 5.81
CA GLU A 40 -1.43 -7.13 5.49
C GLU A 40 0.09 -6.94 5.43
N LYS A 41 0.84 -7.57 6.34
CA LYS A 41 2.30 -7.48 6.40
C LYS A 41 3.02 -8.03 5.18
N MET A 42 2.41 -8.99 4.49
CA MET A 42 3.00 -9.57 3.28
C MET A 42 2.74 -8.74 2.02
N ILE A 43 1.69 -7.92 2.01
CA ILE A 43 1.20 -7.27 0.77
C ILE A 43 1.33 -5.75 0.83
N SER A 44 1.18 -5.15 2.01
CA SER A 44 1.08 -3.70 2.09
C SER A 44 2.42 -3.01 1.82
N GLY A 45 2.34 -1.84 1.18
CA GLY A 45 3.52 -1.04 0.84
C GLY A 45 4.32 -0.58 2.07
N MET A 46 3.70 -0.55 3.27
CA MET A 46 4.38 -0.24 4.52
C MET A 46 5.46 -1.27 4.88
N TYR A 47 5.23 -2.54 4.55
CA TYR A 47 6.08 -3.66 4.95
C TYR A 47 6.95 -4.20 3.80
N LEU A 48 6.49 -4.05 2.56
CA LEU A 48 7.18 -4.56 1.37
C LEU A 48 8.64 -4.09 1.25
N GLY A 49 8.90 -2.81 1.53
CA GLY A 49 10.27 -2.28 1.52
C GLY A 49 11.18 -2.93 2.57
N GLU A 50 10.63 -3.27 3.74
CA GLU A 50 11.40 -3.95 4.79
C GLU A 50 11.66 -5.42 4.45
N LEU A 51 10.68 -6.12 3.87
CA LEU A 51 10.87 -7.48 3.36
C LEU A 51 12.02 -7.54 2.37
N VAL A 52 12.00 -6.64 1.38
CA VAL A 52 13.09 -6.53 0.39
C VAL A 52 14.42 -6.19 1.06
N ARG A 53 14.44 -5.25 2.01
CA ARG A 53 15.66 -4.91 2.75
C ARG A 53 16.24 -6.11 3.50
N LEU A 54 15.41 -6.93 4.13
CA LEU A 54 15.86 -8.13 4.86
C LEU A 54 16.45 -9.17 3.92
N VAL A 55 15.80 -9.43 2.77
CA VAL A 55 16.31 -10.33 1.74
C VAL A 55 17.67 -9.85 1.21
N LEU A 56 17.77 -8.57 0.84
CA LEU A 56 19.01 -7.98 0.36
C LEU A 56 20.12 -8.03 1.42
N THR A 57 19.77 -7.79 2.69
CA THR A 57 20.74 -7.89 3.80
C THR A 57 21.27 -9.31 3.95
N LYS A 58 20.42 -10.33 3.79
CA LYS A 58 20.84 -11.74 3.83
C LYS A 58 21.77 -12.07 2.66
N LEU A 59 21.41 -11.71 1.44
CA LEU A 59 22.21 -11.95 0.24
C LEU A 59 23.56 -11.20 0.26
N ALA A 60 23.56 -9.97 0.79
CA ALA A 60 24.80 -9.20 0.98
C ALA A 60 25.72 -9.88 1.99
N LYS A 61 25.20 -10.36 3.13
CA LYS A 61 25.97 -11.12 4.13
C LYS A 61 26.56 -12.42 3.56
N GLU A 62 25.82 -13.09 2.67
CA GLU A 62 26.28 -14.27 1.95
C GLU A 62 27.27 -13.95 0.81
N LYS A 63 27.67 -12.68 0.64
CA LYS A 63 28.54 -12.18 -0.44
C LYS A 63 28.01 -12.47 -1.86
N LYS A 64 26.72 -12.79 -1.99
CA LYS A 64 26.05 -12.99 -3.28
C LYS A 64 25.68 -11.66 -3.95
N LEU A 65 25.54 -10.60 -3.14
CA LEU A 65 25.33 -9.23 -3.59
C LEU A 65 26.36 -8.30 -2.94
N PHE A 66 26.68 -7.20 -3.62
CA PHE A 66 27.52 -6.10 -3.13
C PHE A 66 28.90 -6.51 -2.57
N ASN A 67 29.46 -7.65 -2.99
CA ASN A 67 30.74 -8.20 -2.51
C ASN A 67 30.86 -8.31 -0.98
N GLY A 68 29.75 -8.43 -0.26
CA GLY A 68 29.77 -8.40 1.20
C GLY A 68 29.90 -7.01 1.81
N GLY A 69 29.71 -5.94 1.02
CA GLY A 69 29.64 -4.56 1.48
C GLY A 69 28.40 -4.31 2.32
N ILE A 70 28.45 -4.66 3.60
CA ILE A 70 27.33 -4.50 4.54
C ILE A 70 27.20 -3.04 5.00
N GLU A 71 28.16 -2.16 4.72
CA GLU A 71 28.16 -0.77 5.22
C GLU A 71 26.86 -0.01 4.92
N LEU A 72 26.29 -0.18 3.72
CA LEU A 72 25.02 0.42 3.31
C LEU A 72 23.80 -0.13 4.08
N THR A 73 23.85 -1.38 4.55
CA THR A 73 22.75 -2.01 5.29
C THR A 73 22.90 -1.90 6.81
N SER A 74 24.14 -1.83 7.32
CA SER A 74 24.44 -1.71 8.75
C SER A 74 24.03 -0.36 9.32
N LYS A 75 24.11 0.69 8.50
CA LYS A 75 23.72 2.06 8.87
C LYS A 75 22.20 2.20 9.07
N TYR A 76 21.41 1.32 8.44
CA TYR A 76 19.95 1.29 8.56
C TYR A 76 19.52 0.27 9.62
N LYS A 77 19.95 0.48 10.86
CA LYS A 77 19.38 -0.23 12.02
C LYS A 77 18.17 0.57 12.49
N ARG A 78 16.97 0.17 12.07
CA ARG A 78 15.75 0.73 12.68
C ARG A 78 15.67 0.26 14.13
N GLU A 79 15.93 1.19 15.05
CA GLU A 79 15.71 0.99 16.50
C GLU A 79 14.21 1.05 16.85
N ASN A 80 13.42 1.72 16.01
CA ASN A 80 11.98 1.89 16.19
C ASN A 80 11.17 0.82 15.42
N PRO A 81 9.99 0.42 15.94
CA PRO A 81 9.08 -0.48 15.25
C PRO A 81 8.73 0.00 13.84
N ILE A 82 8.36 -0.93 12.96
CA ILE A 82 7.89 -0.59 11.62
C ILE A 82 6.55 0.16 11.77
N VAL A 83 6.61 1.50 11.68
CA VAL A 83 5.43 2.38 11.67
C VAL A 83 5.27 2.95 10.27
N GLY A 84 4.16 2.63 9.63
CA GLY A 84 3.72 3.26 8.41
C GLY A 84 2.77 4.39 8.75
N PRO A 85 2.45 5.23 7.76
CA PRO A 85 1.46 6.27 7.95
C PRO A 85 0.14 5.62 8.39
N GLN A 86 -0.47 6.13 9.47
CA GLN A 86 -1.78 5.67 9.91
C GLN A 86 -2.77 5.83 8.75
N GLY A 87 -3.46 4.74 8.39
CA GLY A 87 -4.54 4.81 7.40
C GLY A 87 -5.59 5.84 7.82
N LYS A 88 -6.19 6.55 6.84
CA LYS A 88 -7.27 7.51 7.15
C LYS A 88 -8.36 6.77 7.92
N LYS A 89 -8.84 7.37 9.03
CA LYS A 89 -9.98 6.84 9.77
C LYS A 89 -11.12 6.54 8.78
N GLY A 90 -11.64 5.32 8.83
CA GLY A 90 -12.77 4.93 7.98
C GLY A 90 -13.97 5.87 8.16
N PRO A 91 -14.88 5.97 7.17
CA PRO A 91 -16.06 6.79 7.30
C PRO A 91 -16.88 6.37 8.53
N ARG A 92 -17.58 7.33 9.15
CA ARG A 92 -18.56 7.03 10.21
C ARG A 92 -19.58 6.05 9.61
N GLY A 93 -19.87 4.95 10.32
CA GLY A 93 -20.94 4.03 9.93
C GLY A 93 -22.28 4.74 9.78
N PRO A 94 -23.24 4.17 9.02
CA PRO A 94 -24.56 4.76 8.90
C PRO A 94 -25.20 4.96 10.28
N PRO A 95 -26.07 5.97 10.46
CA PRO A 95 -26.90 6.07 11.66
C PRO A 95 -27.59 4.73 11.95
N GLY A 96 -27.65 4.35 13.22
CA GLY A 96 -28.40 3.15 13.62
C GLY A 96 -29.87 3.26 13.20
N PRO A 97 -30.58 2.13 13.07
CA PRO A 97 -32.02 2.17 12.86
C PRO A 97 -32.68 2.97 13.98
N MET A 98 -33.72 3.74 13.63
CA MET A 98 -34.57 4.38 14.63
C MET A 98 -35.06 3.30 15.61
N GLY A 99 -34.99 3.59 16.92
CA GLY A 99 -35.53 2.68 17.92
C GLY A 99 -37.01 2.39 17.68
N PRO A 100 -37.55 1.27 18.20
CA PRO A 100 -38.98 1.02 18.15
C PRO A 100 -39.73 2.22 18.77
N ALA A 101 -40.90 2.54 18.21
CA ALA A 101 -41.77 3.55 18.80
C ALA A 101 -42.00 3.21 20.28
N GLY A 102 -41.86 4.20 21.16
CA GLY A 102 -42.20 4.03 22.57
C GLY A 102 -43.67 3.64 22.72
N PRO A 103 -44.05 3.01 23.86
CA PRO A 103 -45.45 2.77 24.16
C PRO A 103 -46.21 4.10 24.08
N GLN A 104 -47.35 4.10 23.38
CA GLN A 104 -48.17 5.30 23.21
C GLN A 104 -48.67 5.78 24.58
N GLY A 105 -48.22 6.96 25.01
CA GLY A 105 -48.79 7.64 26.17
C GLY A 105 -50.21 8.13 25.87
N ASP A 106 -51.00 8.34 26.92
CA ASP A 106 -52.38 8.82 26.81
C ASP A 106 -52.46 10.11 25.98
N LYS A 107 -53.45 10.19 25.09
CA LYS A 107 -53.56 11.21 24.06
C LYS A 107 -53.78 12.60 24.67
N GLY A 108 -52.77 13.48 24.59
CA GLY A 108 -52.93 14.92 24.80
C GLY A 108 -53.63 15.63 23.62
N PRO A 109 -54.13 16.87 23.80
CA PRO A 109 -54.81 17.61 22.72
C PRO A 109 -53.87 17.81 21.52
N PRO A 110 -54.36 17.72 20.26
CA PRO A 110 -53.52 17.89 19.09
C PRO A 110 -52.88 19.28 19.04
N GLY A 111 -51.55 19.34 18.94
CA GLY A 111 -50.81 20.58 18.69
C GLY A 111 -50.87 20.96 17.20
N GLU A 112 -50.75 22.26 16.92
CA GLU A 112 -50.71 22.78 15.54
C GLU A 112 -49.49 22.25 14.78
N GLU A 113 -49.71 21.88 13.51
CA GLU A 113 -48.67 21.34 12.64
C GLU A 113 -47.63 22.42 12.32
N GLY A 114 -46.38 22.20 12.75
CA GLY A 114 -45.28 23.11 12.44
C GLY A 114 -44.96 23.12 10.94
N PRO A 115 -44.46 24.24 10.38
CA PRO A 115 -44.14 24.32 8.96
C PRO A 115 -43.05 23.31 8.57
N VAL A 116 -43.21 22.71 7.39
CA VAL A 116 -42.22 21.79 6.81
C VAL A 116 -40.88 22.51 6.65
N GLY A 117 -39.82 21.93 7.21
CA GLY A 117 -38.46 22.47 7.11
C GLY A 117 -37.96 22.52 5.66
N PRO A 118 -37.09 23.49 5.31
CA PRO A 118 -36.58 23.61 3.95
C PRO A 118 -35.82 22.34 3.54
N ARG A 119 -35.97 21.97 2.27
CA ARG A 119 -35.20 20.88 1.65
C ARG A 119 -33.71 21.18 1.78
N GLY A 120 -32.92 20.20 2.25
CA GLY A 120 -31.46 20.35 2.36
C GLY A 120 -30.80 20.66 1.01
N PRO A 121 -29.63 21.34 1.01
CA PRO A 121 -28.93 21.67 -0.23
C PRO A 121 -28.59 20.38 -1.01
N PRO A 122 -28.62 20.43 -2.36
CA PRO A 122 -28.17 19.32 -3.19
C PRO A 122 -26.75 18.88 -2.81
N GLY A 123 -26.49 17.57 -2.82
CA GLY A 123 -25.16 17.03 -2.57
C GLY A 123 -24.12 17.65 -3.51
N GLU A 124 -23.00 18.10 -2.94
CA GLU A 124 -21.91 18.70 -3.69
C GLU A 124 -21.35 17.67 -4.69
N LYS A 125 -21.37 18.01 -5.98
CA LYS A 125 -20.81 17.15 -7.01
C LYS A 125 -19.29 17.08 -6.79
N LEU A 126 -18.78 15.88 -6.51
CA LEU A 126 -17.35 15.62 -6.50
C LEU A 126 -16.76 16.03 -7.86
N PRO A 127 -15.66 16.80 -7.92
CA PRO A 127 -15.06 17.23 -9.18
C PRO A 127 -14.21 16.08 -9.75
N TRP A 128 -14.84 14.98 -10.12
CA TRP A 128 -14.23 14.04 -11.05
C TRP A 128 -14.64 14.43 -12.46
N ASN A 129 -14.09 15.57 -12.91
CA ASN A 129 -14.03 15.85 -14.32
C ASN A 129 -12.92 14.96 -14.91
N LEU A 130 -13.25 13.71 -15.24
CA LEU A 130 -12.35 12.79 -15.96
C LEU A 130 -12.31 13.15 -17.46
N GLU A 131 -12.14 14.43 -17.75
CA GLU A 131 -11.70 14.94 -19.04
C GLU A 131 -10.22 15.28 -18.85
N ARG A 132 -9.28 14.34 -18.92
CA ARG A 132 -8.70 13.85 -20.18
C ARG A 132 -7.87 12.59 -19.87
N PRO A 133 -8.36 11.37 -20.18
CA PRO A 133 -7.55 10.15 -20.07
C PRO A 133 -6.30 10.20 -20.98
N ILE A 134 -6.31 11.07 -22.00
CA ILE A 134 -5.19 11.28 -22.92
C ILE A 134 -3.98 11.96 -22.23
N ILE A 135 -4.19 12.97 -21.36
CA ILE A 135 -3.06 13.70 -20.75
C ILE A 135 -2.35 12.83 -19.69
N ALA A 136 -3.11 12.09 -18.88
CA ALA A 136 -2.53 11.14 -17.93
C ALA A 136 -1.76 10.02 -18.65
N GLY A 137 -2.29 9.50 -19.76
CA GLY A 137 -1.60 8.51 -20.59
C GLY A 137 -0.31 9.04 -21.22
N ILE A 138 -0.31 10.26 -21.76
CA ILE A 138 0.90 10.88 -22.34
C ILE A 138 1.95 11.13 -21.26
N ALA A 139 1.56 11.58 -20.07
CA ALA A 139 2.51 11.83 -18.97
C ALA A 139 3.17 10.53 -18.48
N VAL A 140 2.40 9.45 -18.30
CA VAL A 140 2.93 8.14 -17.90
C VAL A 140 3.80 7.53 -19.01
N GLY A 141 3.38 7.65 -20.27
CA GLY A 141 4.16 7.17 -21.42
C GLY A 141 5.49 7.92 -21.61
N ALA A 142 5.49 9.24 -21.45
CA ALA A 142 6.70 10.07 -21.56
C ALA A 142 7.71 9.75 -20.45
N LEU A 143 7.25 9.53 -19.21
CA LEU A 143 8.12 9.16 -18.09
C LEU A 143 8.74 7.77 -18.27
N PHE A 144 8.00 6.82 -18.84
CA PHE A 144 8.50 5.48 -19.13
C PHE A 144 9.54 5.49 -20.27
N ALA A 145 9.27 6.25 -21.34
CA ALA A 145 10.22 6.41 -22.45
C ALA A 145 11.52 7.10 -22.02
N CYS A 146 11.43 8.13 -21.17
CA CYS A 146 12.60 8.85 -20.66
C CYS A 146 13.48 7.95 -19.77
N SER A 147 12.86 7.08 -18.95
CA SER A 147 13.60 6.11 -18.14
C SER A 147 14.30 5.06 -19.00
N LEU A 148 13.64 4.51 -20.03
CA LEU A 148 14.28 3.54 -20.94
C LEU A 148 15.43 4.16 -21.73
N ALA A 149 15.29 5.41 -22.19
CA ALA A 149 16.35 6.12 -22.90
C ALA A 149 17.58 6.37 -22.00
N LEU A 150 17.37 6.75 -20.73
CA LEU A 150 18.47 6.90 -19.77
C LEU A 150 19.19 5.57 -19.50
N ILE A 151 18.45 4.47 -19.37
CA ILE A 151 19.03 3.14 -19.19
C ILE A 151 19.86 2.74 -20.42
N PHE A 152 19.34 2.96 -21.63
CA PHE A 152 20.05 2.64 -22.87
C PHE A 152 21.32 3.49 -23.06
N PHE A 153 21.23 4.79 -22.73
CA PHE A 153 22.37 5.70 -22.76
C PHE A 153 23.45 5.30 -21.75
N LEU A 154 23.06 4.91 -20.52
CA LEU A 154 23.99 4.42 -19.50
C LEU A 154 24.64 3.10 -19.91
N LEU A 155 23.88 2.15 -20.48
CA LEU A 155 24.41 0.88 -20.98
C LEU A 155 25.38 1.06 -22.14
N SER A 156 25.10 1.98 -23.05
CA SER A 156 26.00 2.38 -24.16
C SER A 156 27.28 3.05 -23.64
N ALA A 157 27.16 3.98 -22.70
CA ALA A 157 28.31 4.67 -22.10
C ALA A 157 29.25 3.72 -21.33
N THR A 158 28.71 2.61 -20.80
CA THR A 158 29.51 1.55 -20.16
C THR A 158 30.00 0.46 -21.13
N GLY A 159 29.75 0.58 -22.44
CA GLY A 159 30.23 -0.37 -23.45
C GLY A 159 29.61 -1.76 -23.42
N VAL A 160 28.58 -1.99 -22.58
CA VAL A 160 27.97 -3.31 -22.36
C VAL A 160 27.16 -3.79 -23.57
N ILE A 161 26.72 -2.89 -24.45
CA ILE A 161 25.90 -3.22 -25.63
C ILE A 161 26.75 -3.56 -26.87
N LEU A 162 28.00 -3.07 -26.96
CA LEU A 162 28.85 -3.25 -28.15
C LEU A 162 30.03 -4.22 -27.96
N GLY A 163 30.14 -4.91 -26.83
CA GLY A 163 31.17 -5.91 -26.58
C GLY A 163 30.72 -7.32 -26.97
N ASN A 164 30.81 -7.67 -28.26
CA ASN A 164 31.01 -9.04 -28.79
C ASN A 164 30.90 -9.09 -30.33
N ALA A 165 31.64 -8.22 -31.01
CA ALA A 165 31.99 -8.43 -32.41
C ALA A 165 33.38 -7.81 -32.63
N VAL A 166 34.21 -8.49 -33.40
CA VAL A 166 35.65 -8.24 -33.62
C VAL A 166 36.54 -8.88 -32.56
N GLU A 167 36.90 -10.14 -32.81
CA GLU A 167 38.30 -10.52 -33.03
C GLU A 167 38.34 -11.97 -33.53
N GLY A 168 38.69 -12.16 -34.79
CA GLY A 168 38.76 -13.47 -35.41
C GLY A 168 38.91 -13.42 -36.93
N GLU A 169 39.93 -12.70 -37.42
CA GLU A 169 40.64 -12.99 -38.67
C GLU A 169 41.91 -12.12 -38.73
N GLU A 170 43.01 -12.70 -39.24
CA GLU A 170 44.41 -12.21 -39.35
C GLU A 170 45.36 -12.54 -38.18
N GLU A 171 45.89 -13.78 -38.14
CA GLU A 171 47.18 -14.20 -38.73
C GLU A 171 47.31 -15.73 -38.73
#